data_AF-A0A9N9HRG0-F1
#
_entry.id   AF-A0A9N9HRG0-F1
#
_cell.length_a   1.000
_cell.length_b   1.000
_cell.length_c   1.000
_cell.angle_alpha   90.00
_cell.angle_beta   90.00
_cell.angle_gamma   90.00
#
_symmetry.space_group_name_H-M   'P 1'
#
loop_
_entity.id
_entity.type
_entity.pdbx_description
1 polymer ?
#
loop_
_entity_poly.entity_id
_entity_poly.type
_entity_poly.pdbx_seq_one_letter_code
_entity_poly.pdbx_strand_id
1 'polypeptide(L)'
;LTNKRRKTGLWDYTEKDLGKFWKILDNAKIDNNFFQLSEGVYFLGDKEHGAILYIRKCYIHLAKIILNEKIHRCRITGNPGIGKTFFGLYLLHLLSKQKKTIVYHQACQYPILFNKQHTFCSDNIADFKEYLDNTDVWYIVDGQPPLKVHAKTILLCSPQKQHYKEFDKMVGTTIRFMPVWSWNEVNECRIGMFNHLEEAKVEDLYSRWGGIPRFILEKSLDSSQQNHLEDAISKSNWKLFEFVGEIDHANDVSHRIIHIHTNLPSEEEEMNEEGEEIFYIQKFILFASEWVAEKVMNRLESNYSQQLRNFVTASSSENEYSTLRGVIFEQIAHRILQKGGSFNIRPLESDFISSTIVIPERIKLVFNDINKIEDGKYCQPIQKNFTSIDAVVAPNTLFQMTVSKSHPINMSGLKKLVEKLGGKSGTNHIYFYFVLPKDLYDNYQAQHFHTTGKTVAKLIPRWITNRVKQYALEIDLSSR
;
A
#
# COMPACT_ATOMS: atom_id res chain seq x y z
N LEU A 1 38.25 -12.97 48.21
CA LEU A 1 37.07 -12.21 48.69
C LEU A 1 37.02 -10.85 48.00
N THR A 2 36.29 -10.75 46.89
CA THR A 2 35.60 -9.52 46.45
C THR A 2 34.53 -9.97 45.46
N ASN A 3 33.46 -10.50 46.05
CA ASN A 3 32.19 -10.77 45.40
C ASN A 3 31.59 -9.42 44.96
N LYS A 4 31.92 -8.95 43.75
CA LYS A 4 31.14 -7.89 43.12
C LYS A 4 29.99 -8.55 42.36
N ARG A 5 28.90 -8.81 43.08
CA ARG A 5 27.56 -8.89 42.49
C ARG A 5 27.31 -7.55 41.78
N ARG A 6 27.56 -7.50 40.47
CA ARG A 6 27.00 -6.44 39.62
C ARG A 6 25.49 -6.68 39.59
N LYS A 7 24.74 -5.68 40.06
CA LYS A 7 23.28 -5.64 39.97
C LYS A 7 22.88 -5.90 38.52
N THR A 8 22.16 -6.99 38.31
CA THR A 8 21.47 -7.35 37.08
C THR A 8 20.47 -6.25 36.75
N GLY A 9 20.81 -5.40 35.77
CA GLY A 9 19.84 -4.49 35.17
C GLY A 9 18.95 -5.26 34.20
N LEU A 10 17.63 -5.04 34.28
CA LEU A 10 16.55 -5.29 33.31
C LEU A 10 16.47 -6.59 32.48
N TRP A 11 17.41 -7.53 32.60
CA TRP A 11 17.51 -8.72 31.75
C TRP A 11 17.66 -9.98 32.59
N ASP A 12 16.83 -10.99 32.30
CA ASP A 12 16.56 -12.15 33.15
C ASP A 12 17.53 -13.34 32.94
N TYR A 13 18.54 -13.20 32.07
CA TYR A 13 19.52 -14.25 31.77
C TYR A 13 20.86 -14.03 32.50
N THR A 14 21.48 -15.12 32.96
CA THR A 14 22.80 -15.07 33.60
C THR A 14 23.92 -15.45 32.62
N GLU A 15 25.17 -15.03 32.87
CA GLU A 15 26.34 -15.52 32.11
C GLU A 15 26.43 -17.05 32.13
N LYS A 16 25.93 -17.69 33.20
CA LYS A 16 25.83 -19.15 33.29
C LYS A 16 24.87 -19.72 32.25
N ASP A 17 23.76 -19.04 31.98
CA ASP A 17 22.76 -19.48 30.99
C ASP A 17 23.26 -19.25 29.56
N LEU A 18 23.96 -18.14 29.30
CA LEU A 18 24.71 -17.94 28.05
C LEU A 18 25.74 -19.04 27.82
N GLY A 19 26.50 -19.42 28.85
CA GLY A 19 27.48 -20.48 28.78
C GLY A 19 26.87 -21.86 28.50
N LYS A 20 25.67 -22.15 29.04
CA LYS A 20 24.93 -23.39 28.71
C LYS A 20 24.49 -23.39 27.25
N PHE A 21 23.87 -22.29 26.80
CA PHE A 21 23.44 -22.10 25.41
C PHE A 21 24.62 -22.32 24.45
N TRP A 22 25.75 -21.65 24.68
CA TRP A 22 26.92 -21.74 23.81
C TRP A 22 27.50 -23.16 23.72
N LYS A 23 27.56 -23.88 24.85
CA LYS A 23 28.06 -25.27 24.89
C LYS A 23 27.18 -26.25 24.12
N ILE A 24 25.88 -26.01 24.07
CA ILE A 24 24.92 -26.90 23.38
C ILE A 24 24.91 -26.67 21.87
N LEU A 25 25.16 -25.44 21.42
CA LEU A 25 25.14 -25.09 19.99
C LEU A 25 26.03 -26.00 19.13
N ASP A 26 27.21 -26.41 19.61
CA ASP A 26 28.14 -27.27 18.84
C ASP A 26 27.53 -28.66 18.57
N ASN A 27 26.82 -29.23 19.55
CA ASN A 27 26.31 -30.60 19.51
C ASN A 27 24.84 -30.71 19.05
N ALA A 28 24.13 -29.58 18.97
CA ALA A 28 22.72 -29.58 18.61
C ALA A 28 22.53 -29.96 17.13
N LYS A 29 21.52 -30.80 16.88
CA LYS A 29 21.16 -31.30 15.54
C LYS A 29 19.99 -30.50 14.99
N ILE A 30 19.96 -30.39 13.67
CA ILE A 30 18.81 -29.86 12.92
C ILE A 30 18.06 -31.09 12.40
N ASP A 31 16.77 -31.20 12.72
CA ASP A 31 15.89 -32.26 12.24
C ASP A 31 14.67 -31.65 11.57
N ASN A 32 14.32 -32.10 10.36
CA ASN A 32 13.19 -31.59 9.57
C ASN A 32 13.10 -30.06 9.50
N ASN A 33 14.22 -29.37 9.26
CA ASN A 33 14.35 -27.90 9.28
C ASN A 33 14.16 -27.22 10.65
N PHE A 34 14.03 -27.96 11.75
CA PHE A 34 13.95 -27.39 13.10
C PHE A 34 15.25 -27.62 13.87
N PHE A 35 15.80 -26.53 14.39
CA PHE A 35 16.91 -26.54 15.32
C PHE A 35 16.38 -26.41 16.74
N GLN A 36 16.47 -27.47 17.53
CA GLN A 36 15.94 -27.54 18.88
C GLN A 36 17.06 -27.63 19.92
N LEU A 37 17.02 -26.73 20.90
CA LEU A 37 17.90 -26.75 22.06
C LEU A 37 17.44 -27.81 23.08
N SER A 38 18.36 -28.26 23.92
CA SER A 38 18.05 -29.16 25.03
C SER A 38 17.07 -28.53 26.01
N GLU A 39 16.30 -29.38 26.71
CA GLU A 39 15.30 -28.94 27.68
C GLU A 39 15.89 -27.95 28.71
N GLY A 40 15.15 -26.86 28.96
CA GLY A 40 15.56 -25.81 29.90
C GLY A 40 16.65 -24.86 29.38
N VAL A 41 17.02 -24.95 28.10
CA VAL A 41 17.97 -24.04 27.45
C VAL A 41 17.28 -23.26 26.35
N TYR A 42 17.50 -21.95 26.35
CA TYR A 42 16.87 -21.00 25.45
C TYR A 42 17.93 -20.24 24.66
N PHE A 43 17.56 -19.72 23.49
CA PHE A 43 18.49 -18.93 22.68
C PHE A 43 18.94 -17.69 23.47
N LEU A 44 20.26 -17.44 23.46
CA LEU A 44 20.88 -16.37 24.25
C LEU A 44 20.58 -16.42 25.76
N GLY A 45 20.12 -17.56 26.28
CA GLY A 45 19.71 -17.71 27.68
C GLY A 45 18.37 -17.07 28.01
N ASP A 46 17.64 -16.53 27.03
CA ASP A 46 16.39 -15.80 27.23
C ASP A 46 15.18 -16.63 26.78
N LYS A 47 14.24 -16.81 27.71
CA LYS A 47 13.00 -17.58 27.50
C LYS A 47 12.13 -17.00 26.39
N GLU A 48 12.14 -15.69 26.18
CA GLU A 48 11.34 -15.04 25.13
C GLU A 48 11.80 -15.42 23.72
N HIS A 49 13.09 -15.73 23.55
CA HIS A 49 13.63 -16.20 22.27
C HIS A 49 13.27 -17.68 21.98
N GLY A 50 12.72 -18.39 22.96
CA GLY A 50 12.33 -19.78 22.83
C GLY A 50 13.51 -20.75 22.75
N ALA A 51 13.21 -22.02 22.45
CA ALA A 51 14.18 -23.12 22.37
C ALA A 51 14.17 -23.84 21.02
N ILE A 52 13.28 -23.45 20.09
CA ILE A 52 13.13 -24.04 18.77
C ILE A 52 13.28 -22.94 17.73
N LEU A 53 14.03 -23.22 16.68
CA LEU A 53 14.28 -22.32 15.56
C LEU A 53 13.96 -23.03 14.25
N TYR A 54 13.06 -22.46 13.44
CA TYR A 54 12.82 -22.91 12.07
C TYR A 54 13.92 -22.39 11.13
N ILE A 55 14.57 -23.32 10.43
CA ILE A 55 15.67 -23.08 9.49
C ILE A 55 15.10 -22.96 8.09
N ARG A 56 15.00 -21.72 7.62
CA ARG A 56 14.51 -21.41 6.28
C ARG A 56 15.51 -21.82 5.20
N LYS A 57 15.03 -22.16 4.01
CA LYS A 57 15.90 -22.43 2.85
C LYS A 57 16.82 -21.24 2.54
N CYS A 58 16.30 -20.02 2.67
CA CYS A 58 17.11 -18.80 2.47
C CYS A 58 18.22 -18.62 3.52
N TYR A 59 18.08 -19.17 4.73
CA TYR A 59 19.15 -19.12 5.73
C TYR A 59 20.34 -19.97 5.29
N ILE A 60 20.08 -21.14 4.72
CA ILE A 60 21.13 -22.03 4.22
C ILE A 60 21.91 -21.33 3.10
N HIS A 61 21.22 -20.70 2.16
CA HIS A 61 21.85 -19.98 1.05
C HIS A 61 22.61 -18.73 1.51
N LEU A 62 21.98 -17.87 2.32
CA LEU A 62 22.62 -16.66 2.84
C LEU A 62 23.84 -17.00 3.72
N ALA A 63 23.80 -18.10 4.48
CA ALA A 63 24.95 -18.57 5.23
C ALA A 63 26.10 -19.00 4.31
N LYS A 64 25.84 -19.70 3.20
CA LYS A 64 26.86 -20.05 2.20
C LYS A 64 27.55 -18.80 1.64
N ILE A 65 26.78 -17.78 1.24
CA ILE A 65 27.32 -16.48 0.80
C ILE A 65 28.23 -15.89 1.86
N ILE A 66 27.74 -15.79 3.10
CA ILE A 66 28.45 -15.13 4.19
C ILE A 66 29.72 -15.89 4.59
N LEU A 67 29.71 -17.22 4.55
CA LEU A 67 30.86 -18.04 4.93
C LEU A 67 31.99 -17.98 3.90
N ASN A 68 31.73 -17.50 2.68
CA ASN A 68 32.77 -17.24 1.67
C ASN A 68 33.84 -16.28 2.24
N GLU A 69 35.11 -16.67 2.14
CA GLU A 69 36.25 -15.91 2.67
C GLU A 69 36.44 -14.55 1.98
N LYS A 70 35.98 -14.41 0.72
CA LYS A 70 35.99 -13.13 -0.02
C LYS A 70 35.05 -12.10 0.59
N ILE A 71 33.99 -12.53 1.27
CA ILE A 71 33.01 -11.64 1.89
C ILE A 71 33.52 -11.23 3.26
N HIS A 72 33.97 -9.98 3.40
CA HIS A 72 34.43 -9.45 4.68
C HIS A 72 33.37 -8.62 5.41
N ARG A 73 32.51 -7.93 4.68
CA ARG A 73 31.41 -7.11 5.21
C ARG A 73 30.14 -7.43 4.44
N CYS A 74 29.09 -7.86 5.14
CA CYS A 74 27.82 -8.16 4.49
C CYS A 74 26.66 -7.59 5.28
N ARG A 75 25.78 -6.85 4.59
CA ARG A 75 24.49 -6.42 5.12
C ARG A 75 23.41 -7.36 4.62
N ILE A 76 22.65 -7.96 5.53
CA ILE A 76 21.38 -8.61 5.23
C ILE A 76 20.25 -7.72 5.72
N THR A 77 19.42 -7.28 4.78
CA THR A 77 18.23 -6.47 5.06
C THR A 77 16.95 -7.09 4.55
N GLY A 78 15.80 -6.51 4.88
CA GLY A 78 14.48 -6.96 4.44
C GLY A 78 13.39 -6.56 5.40
N ASN A 79 12.13 -6.88 5.08
CA ASN A 79 10.95 -6.45 5.84
C ASN A 79 11.07 -6.77 7.35
N PRO A 80 10.60 -5.88 8.24
CA PRO A 80 10.51 -6.19 9.67
C PRO A 80 9.73 -7.49 9.92
N GLY A 81 10.21 -8.33 10.84
CA GLY A 81 9.49 -9.55 11.23
C GLY A 81 9.65 -10.78 10.31
N ILE A 82 10.58 -10.79 9.35
CA ILE A 82 10.83 -11.94 8.46
C ILE A 82 11.85 -12.96 8.98
N GLY A 83 12.44 -12.73 10.15
CA GLY A 83 13.38 -13.66 10.79
C GLY A 83 14.87 -13.33 10.70
N LYS A 84 15.26 -12.09 10.44
CA LYS A 84 16.68 -11.67 10.42
C LYS A 84 17.42 -11.99 11.73
N THR A 85 16.85 -11.67 12.89
CA THR A 85 17.40 -12.01 14.22
C THR A 85 17.62 -13.53 14.36
N PHE A 86 16.64 -14.33 13.96
CA PHE A 86 16.70 -15.78 13.98
C PHE A 86 17.78 -16.34 13.04
N PHE A 87 18.04 -15.68 11.91
CA PHE A 87 19.19 -16.01 11.07
C PHE A 87 20.53 -15.72 11.79
N GLY A 88 20.61 -14.66 12.58
CA GLY A 88 21.77 -14.40 13.46
C GLY A 88 22.03 -15.55 14.42
N LEU A 89 20.99 -16.11 15.05
CA LEU A 89 21.10 -17.28 15.92
C LEU A 89 21.55 -18.55 15.15
N TYR A 90 21.08 -18.73 13.92
CA TYR A 90 21.56 -19.80 13.05
C TYR A 90 23.05 -19.63 12.70
N LEU A 91 23.53 -18.40 12.44
CA LEU A 91 24.96 -18.15 12.25
C LEU A 91 25.78 -18.50 13.50
N LEU A 92 25.29 -18.20 14.71
CA LEU A 92 25.96 -18.61 15.95
C LEU A 92 26.16 -20.13 16.01
N HIS A 93 25.15 -20.91 15.61
CA HIS A 93 25.26 -22.37 15.51
C HIS A 93 26.36 -22.82 14.54
N LEU A 94 26.35 -22.30 13.31
CA LEU A 94 27.32 -22.68 12.28
C LEU A 94 28.75 -22.31 12.68
N LEU A 95 28.94 -21.13 13.25
CA LEU A 95 30.26 -20.62 13.66
C LEU A 95 30.76 -21.30 14.94
N SER A 96 29.85 -21.75 15.82
CA SER A 96 30.18 -22.59 16.98
C SER A 96 30.82 -23.92 16.55
N LYS A 97 30.25 -24.60 15.55
CA LYS A 97 30.81 -25.83 14.96
C LYS A 97 32.20 -25.65 14.35
N GLN A 98 32.46 -24.48 13.78
CA GLN A 98 33.77 -24.09 13.26
C GLN A 98 34.72 -23.57 14.36
N LYS A 99 34.23 -23.50 15.61
CA LYS A 99 34.93 -23.00 16.79
C LYS A 99 35.50 -21.61 16.60
N LYS A 100 34.77 -20.75 15.90
CA LYS A 100 35.10 -19.34 15.68
C LYS A 100 34.82 -18.50 16.93
N THR A 101 35.51 -17.37 17.04
CA THR A 101 35.22 -16.35 18.05
C THR A 101 34.24 -15.35 17.48
N ILE A 102 33.19 -15.01 18.25
CA ILE A 102 32.08 -14.18 17.79
C ILE A 102 31.80 -13.10 18.80
N VAL A 103 31.63 -11.86 18.35
CA VAL A 103 30.99 -10.78 19.12
C VAL A 103 29.61 -10.57 18.53
N TYR A 104 28.56 -10.88 19.29
CA TYR A 104 27.16 -10.68 18.92
C TYR A 104 26.63 -9.42 19.59
N HIS A 105 26.13 -8.47 18.80
CA HIS A 105 25.75 -7.14 19.27
C HIS A 105 24.36 -6.75 18.77
N GLN A 106 23.35 -7.15 19.54
CA GLN A 106 21.95 -6.88 19.25
C GLN A 106 21.51 -5.52 19.84
N ALA A 107 20.65 -4.81 19.12
CA ALA A 107 20.09 -3.55 19.55
C ALA A 107 19.37 -3.69 20.90
N CYS A 108 19.54 -2.67 21.75
CA CYS A 108 19.00 -2.64 23.12
C CYS A 108 19.52 -3.77 24.03
N GLN A 109 20.55 -4.51 23.63
CA GLN A 109 21.20 -5.55 24.42
C GLN A 109 22.69 -5.26 24.57
N TYR A 110 23.28 -5.78 25.64
CA TYR A 110 24.73 -5.73 25.80
C TYR A 110 25.41 -6.70 24.81
N PRO A 111 26.55 -6.30 24.21
CA PRO A 111 27.33 -7.20 23.37
C PRO A 111 27.79 -8.44 24.13
N ILE A 112 27.80 -9.58 23.44
CA ILE A 112 28.17 -10.88 23.98
C ILE A 112 29.33 -11.46 23.15
N LEU A 113 30.42 -11.82 23.80
CA LEU A 113 31.51 -12.60 23.24
C LEU A 113 31.22 -14.09 23.44
N PHE A 114 31.32 -14.84 22.35
CA PHE A 114 31.31 -16.29 22.32
C PHE A 114 32.68 -16.78 21.83
N ASN A 115 33.40 -17.55 22.64
CA ASN A 115 34.67 -18.17 22.25
C ASN A 115 34.78 -19.60 22.81
N LYS A 116 35.87 -20.32 22.50
CA LYS A 116 36.08 -21.71 22.96
C LYS A 116 36.14 -21.87 24.48
N GLN A 117 36.58 -20.84 25.20
CA GLN A 117 36.93 -20.90 26.62
C GLN A 117 35.77 -20.45 27.51
N HIS A 118 35.07 -19.38 27.14
CA HIS A 118 34.01 -18.77 27.93
C HIS A 118 33.07 -17.91 27.08
N THR A 119 31.95 -17.56 27.68
CA THR A 119 31.01 -16.53 27.21
C THR A 119 31.16 -15.31 28.09
N PHE A 120 31.24 -14.11 27.51
CA PHE A 120 31.45 -12.86 28.24
C PHE A 120 30.48 -11.79 27.74
N CYS A 121 29.81 -11.08 28.66
CA CYS A 121 28.89 -10.00 28.35
C CYS A 121 29.34 -8.72 29.05
N SER A 122 29.33 -7.58 28.36
CA SER A 122 29.69 -6.30 28.95
C SER A 122 28.83 -5.17 28.43
N ASP A 123 28.55 -4.19 29.30
CA ASP A 123 27.85 -2.96 28.99
C ASP A 123 28.72 -1.94 28.24
N ASN A 124 30.03 -2.19 28.17
CA ASN A 124 30.98 -1.34 27.47
C ASN A 124 31.55 -2.05 26.23
N ILE A 125 31.22 -1.52 25.05
CA ILE A 125 31.73 -2.06 23.78
C ILE A 125 33.26 -2.00 23.65
N ALA A 126 33.92 -1.09 24.39
CA ALA A 126 35.38 -0.99 24.39
C ALA A 126 36.07 -2.25 24.94
N ASP A 127 35.39 -3.03 25.79
CA ASP A 127 35.91 -4.29 26.34
C ASP A 127 36.10 -5.36 25.26
N PHE A 128 35.48 -5.17 24.08
CA PHE A 128 35.59 -6.07 22.94
C PHE A 128 36.62 -5.61 21.90
N LYS A 129 37.30 -4.47 22.11
CA LYS A 129 38.16 -3.85 21.10
C LYS A 129 39.24 -4.79 20.56
N GLU A 130 39.96 -5.49 21.44
CA GLU A 130 41.02 -6.43 21.03
C GLU A 130 40.49 -7.58 20.15
N TYR A 131 39.25 -8.02 20.40
CA TYR A 131 38.59 -9.03 19.57
C TYR A 131 38.15 -8.43 18.23
N LEU A 132 37.58 -7.22 18.24
CA LEU A 132 37.07 -6.57 17.04
C LEU A 132 38.19 -6.08 16.10
N ASP A 133 39.41 -5.88 16.61
CA ASP A 133 40.60 -5.57 15.81
C ASP A 133 41.20 -6.82 15.12
N ASN A 134 40.65 -8.02 15.35
CA ASN A 134 41.13 -9.28 14.75
C ASN A 134 40.23 -9.73 13.58
N THR A 135 40.83 -9.99 12.42
CA THR A 135 40.14 -10.43 11.19
C THR A 135 39.51 -11.82 11.28
N ASP A 136 39.98 -12.69 12.18
CA ASP A 136 39.43 -14.03 12.40
C ASP A 136 38.16 -14.03 13.27
N VAL A 137 37.85 -12.90 13.90
CA VAL A 137 36.65 -12.71 14.72
C VAL A 137 35.47 -12.33 13.86
N TRP A 138 34.31 -12.87 14.21
CA TRP A 138 33.04 -12.57 13.59
C TRP A 138 32.29 -11.54 14.42
N TYR A 139 31.93 -10.41 13.81
CA TYR A 139 31.12 -9.38 14.44
C TYR A 139 29.72 -9.40 13.82
N ILE A 140 28.74 -9.94 14.55
CA ILE A 140 27.35 -10.02 14.11
C ILE A 140 26.56 -8.93 14.83
N VAL A 141 25.99 -8.00 14.07
CA VAL A 141 25.25 -6.85 14.59
C VAL A 141 23.81 -6.95 14.14
N ASP A 142 22.86 -6.85 15.08
CA ASP A 142 21.43 -6.94 14.78
C ASP A 142 20.68 -5.67 15.20
N GLY A 143 19.97 -5.05 14.26
CA GLY A 143 19.03 -3.97 14.53
C GLY A 143 19.64 -2.61 14.86
N GLN A 144 20.95 -2.43 14.68
CA GLN A 144 21.66 -1.17 15.01
C GLN A 144 22.89 -0.94 14.11
N PRO A 145 23.44 0.30 14.06
CA PRO A 145 24.66 0.58 13.30
C PRO A 145 25.87 -0.19 13.84
N PRO A 146 26.67 -0.85 12.97
CA PRO A 146 27.89 -1.53 13.39
C PRO A 146 29.05 -0.54 13.60
N LEU A 147 30.00 -0.93 14.46
CA LEU A 147 31.30 -0.26 14.55
C LEU A 147 32.15 -0.51 13.30
N LYS A 148 33.04 0.45 12.99
CA LYS A 148 34.08 0.28 11.98
C LYS A 148 35.26 -0.49 12.57
N VAL A 149 35.39 -1.76 12.21
CA VAL A 149 36.36 -2.70 12.81
C VAL A 149 37.01 -3.60 11.75
N HIS A 150 38.05 -4.34 12.16
CA HIS A 150 38.77 -5.31 11.31
C HIS A 150 38.13 -6.70 11.32
N ALA A 151 37.31 -7.03 12.32
CA ALA A 151 36.53 -8.25 12.35
C ALA A 151 35.57 -8.37 11.15
N LYS A 152 35.37 -9.61 10.69
CA LYS A 152 34.39 -9.92 9.64
C LYS A 152 32.99 -9.54 10.13
N THR A 153 32.36 -8.57 9.48
CA THR A 153 31.17 -7.90 10.01
C THR A 153 29.92 -8.29 9.23
N ILE A 154 28.93 -8.85 9.92
CA ILE A 154 27.61 -9.18 9.38
C ILE A 154 26.56 -8.30 10.04
N LEU A 155 25.95 -7.41 9.25
CA LEU A 155 24.90 -6.51 9.70
C LEU A 155 23.53 -7.08 9.32
N LEU A 156 22.69 -7.37 10.31
CA LEU A 156 21.30 -7.76 10.18
C LEU A 156 20.44 -6.55 10.53
N CYS A 157 19.67 -6.01 9.57
CA CYS A 157 18.89 -4.81 9.86
C CYS A 157 17.61 -4.71 9.03
N SER A 158 16.57 -4.09 9.59
CA SER A 158 15.46 -3.57 8.77
C SER A 158 15.98 -2.50 7.80
N PRO A 159 15.26 -2.16 6.73
CA PRO A 159 15.71 -1.19 5.72
C PRO A 159 15.60 0.26 6.23
N GLN A 160 16.09 0.53 7.44
CA GLN A 160 16.16 1.85 8.05
C GLN A 160 17.56 2.43 7.79
N LYS A 161 17.61 3.54 7.04
CA LYS A 161 18.86 4.11 6.53
C LYS A 161 19.89 4.39 7.63
N GLN A 162 19.41 4.85 8.79
CA GLN A 162 20.24 5.10 9.97
C GLN A 162 21.07 3.90 10.42
N HIS A 163 20.63 2.65 10.18
CA HIS A 163 21.35 1.45 10.62
C HIS A 163 22.51 1.05 9.71
N TYR A 164 22.49 1.43 8.44
CA TYR A 164 23.46 0.90 7.47
C TYR A 164 24.17 1.93 6.61
N LYS A 165 23.73 3.21 6.61
CA LYS A 165 24.28 4.25 5.72
C LYS A 165 25.81 4.34 5.77
N GLU A 166 26.40 4.31 6.96
CA GLU A 166 27.86 4.40 7.10
C GLU A 166 28.57 3.07 6.85
N PHE A 167 27.88 1.94 7.09
CA PHE A 167 28.40 0.60 6.81
C PHE A 167 28.50 0.33 5.31
N ASP A 168 27.50 0.73 4.54
CA ASP A 168 27.46 0.56 3.08
C ASP A 168 28.54 1.39 2.35
N LYS A 169 29.11 2.42 3.00
CA LYS A 169 30.25 3.19 2.48
C LYS A 169 31.60 2.48 2.66
N MET A 170 31.66 1.45 3.50
CA MET A 170 32.92 0.74 3.78
C MET A 170 33.31 -0.13 2.58
N VAL A 171 34.61 -0.14 2.24
CA VAL A 171 35.13 -0.94 1.14
C VAL A 171 34.86 -2.43 1.39
N GLY A 172 34.39 -3.12 0.36
CA GLY A 172 34.08 -4.55 0.41
C GLY A 172 32.75 -4.89 1.09
N THR A 173 31.87 -3.91 1.33
CA THR A 173 30.51 -4.19 1.82
C THR A 173 29.63 -4.73 0.69
N THR A 174 29.11 -5.94 0.89
CA THR A 174 28.07 -6.53 0.03
C THR A 174 26.70 -6.42 0.67
N ILE A 175 25.65 -6.32 -0.15
CA ILE A 175 24.27 -6.20 0.31
C ILE A 175 23.48 -7.43 -0.15
N ARG A 176 22.67 -7.99 0.74
CA ARG A 176 21.72 -9.05 0.45
C ARG A 176 20.34 -8.74 1.07
N PHE A 177 19.29 -9.16 0.40
CA PHE A 177 17.90 -9.00 0.81
C PHE A 177 17.33 -10.36 1.22
N MET A 178 16.80 -10.47 2.43
CA MET A 178 16.12 -11.66 2.90
C MET A 178 14.68 -11.66 2.37
N PRO A 179 14.21 -12.75 1.74
CA PRO A 179 12.87 -12.82 1.18
C PRO A 179 11.79 -12.94 2.26
N VAL A 180 10.57 -12.52 1.90
CA VAL A 180 9.34 -12.89 2.64
C VAL A 180 9.15 -14.41 2.65
N TRP A 181 8.28 -14.90 3.51
CA TRP A 181 8.03 -16.35 3.63
C TRP A 181 7.09 -16.84 2.54
N SER A 182 7.41 -18.01 1.97
CA SER A 182 6.45 -18.73 1.13
C SER A 182 5.33 -19.34 1.99
N TRP A 183 4.20 -19.68 1.37
CA TRP A 183 3.14 -20.41 2.07
C TRP A 183 3.65 -21.73 2.67
N ASN A 184 4.47 -22.47 1.94
CA ASN A 184 5.05 -23.72 2.42
C ASN A 184 5.92 -23.50 3.67
N GLU A 185 6.78 -22.46 3.68
CA GLU A 185 7.58 -22.12 4.87
C GLU A 185 6.68 -21.79 6.08
N VAL A 186 5.60 -21.03 5.85
CA VAL A 186 4.64 -20.67 6.90
C VAL A 186 3.93 -21.89 7.44
N ASN A 187 3.41 -22.78 6.58
CA ASN A 187 2.65 -23.94 7.01
C ASN A 187 3.54 -24.99 7.69
N GLU A 188 4.76 -25.22 7.20
CA GLU A 188 5.74 -26.08 7.88
C GLU A 188 6.04 -25.57 9.30
N CYS A 189 6.35 -24.28 9.43
CA CYS A 189 6.62 -23.67 10.73
C CYS A 189 5.37 -23.69 11.64
N ARG A 190 4.17 -23.51 11.08
CA ARG A 190 2.91 -23.66 11.82
C ARG A 190 2.80 -25.07 12.40
N ILE A 191 2.98 -26.11 11.60
CA ILE A 191 2.88 -27.51 12.05
C ILE A 191 3.92 -27.80 13.15
N GLY A 192 5.16 -27.32 13.00
CA GLY A 192 6.24 -27.64 13.94
C GLY A 192 6.27 -26.80 15.22
N MET A 193 5.85 -25.53 15.17
CA MET A 193 6.04 -24.57 16.28
C MET A 193 4.76 -23.86 16.72
N PHE A 194 3.76 -23.73 15.84
CA PHE A 194 2.50 -23.03 16.11
C PHE A 194 1.29 -23.94 15.84
N ASN A 195 1.38 -25.20 16.25
CA ASN A 195 0.39 -26.24 15.94
C ASN A 195 -1.01 -25.97 16.55
N HIS A 196 -1.08 -25.08 17.54
CA HIS A 196 -2.31 -24.57 18.12
C HIS A 196 -3.07 -23.62 17.19
N LEU A 197 -2.44 -23.12 16.12
CA LEU A 197 -3.08 -22.28 15.12
C LEU A 197 -3.74 -23.11 14.03
N GLU A 198 -5.01 -22.80 13.77
CA GLU A 198 -5.77 -23.36 12.65
C GLU A 198 -5.19 -22.89 11.31
N GLU A 199 -5.05 -23.82 10.37
CA GLU A 199 -4.48 -23.54 9.04
C GLU A 199 -5.27 -22.47 8.28
N ALA A 200 -6.61 -22.56 8.30
CA ALA A 200 -7.50 -21.59 7.65
C ALA A 200 -7.30 -20.16 8.18
N LYS A 201 -7.05 -20.00 9.49
CA LYS A 201 -6.76 -18.69 10.08
C LYS A 201 -5.40 -18.16 9.60
N VAL A 202 -4.39 -19.02 9.54
CA VAL A 202 -3.05 -18.67 9.06
C VAL A 202 -3.06 -18.34 7.58
N GLU A 203 -3.89 -19.03 6.78
CA GLU A 203 -4.11 -18.76 5.36
C GLU A 203 -4.77 -17.40 5.12
N ASP A 204 -5.83 -17.06 5.88
CA ASP A 204 -6.45 -15.73 5.87
C ASP A 204 -5.40 -14.64 6.18
N LEU A 205 -4.61 -14.83 7.24
CA LEU A 205 -3.56 -13.88 7.59
C LEU A 205 -2.45 -13.80 6.53
N TYR A 206 -2.08 -14.91 5.90
CA TYR A 206 -1.11 -14.93 4.81
C TYR A 206 -1.60 -14.10 3.62
N SER A 207 -2.87 -14.25 3.25
CA SER A 207 -3.52 -13.52 2.16
C SER A 207 -3.55 -11.99 2.39
N ARG A 208 -3.43 -11.54 3.65
CA ARG A 208 -3.45 -10.13 4.04
C ARG A 208 -2.05 -9.57 4.31
N TRP A 209 -1.19 -10.32 4.98
CA TRP A 209 0.13 -9.89 5.46
C TRP A 209 1.31 -10.39 4.63
N GLY A 210 1.11 -11.08 3.50
CA GLY A 210 2.16 -11.20 2.49
C GLY A 210 3.44 -11.94 2.90
N GLY A 211 3.33 -13.00 3.70
CA GLY A 211 4.48 -13.79 4.14
C GLY A 211 5.35 -13.15 5.23
N ILE A 212 4.80 -12.26 6.05
CA ILE A 212 5.47 -11.74 7.27
C ILE A 212 5.06 -12.59 8.50
N PRO A 213 5.88 -13.57 8.94
CA PRO A 213 5.51 -14.55 9.97
C PRO A 213 5.21 -13.92 11.34
N ARG A 214 5.78 -12.74 11.65
CA ARG A 214 5.43 -12.00 12.87
C ARG A 214 3.91 -11.77 12.97
N PHE A 215 3.26 -11.37 11.88
CA PHE A 215 1.82 -11.09 11.89
C PHE A 215 0.97 -12.32 11.60
N ILE A 216 1.53 -13.28 10.85
CA ILE A 216 0.82 -14.49 10.40
C ILE A 216 0.84 -15.61 11.46
N LEU A 217 1.92 -15.74 12.23
CA LEU A 217 2.12 -16.79 13.23
C LEU A 217 2.17 -16.22 14.65
N GLU A 218 3.19 -15.40 14.96
CA GLU A 218 3.47 -14.93 16.33
C GLU A 218 2.34 -14.06 16.91
N LYS A 219 1.81 -13.13 16.10
CA LYS A 219 0.73 -12.20 16.48
C LYS A 219 -0.63 -12.59 15.89
N SER A 220 -0.78 -13.83 15.43
CA SER A 220 -1.99 -14.33 14.76
C SER A 220 -3.28 -14.11 15.56
N LEU A 221 -3.21 -14.31 16.88
CA LEU A 221 -4.33 -14.17 17.81
C LEU A 221 -4.40 -12.78 18.50
N ASP A 222 -3.49 -11.86 18.16
CA ASP A 222 -3.44 -10.51 18.75
C ASP A 222 -4.24 -9.53 17.88
N SER A 223 -5.51 -9.31 18.24
CA SER A 223 -6.43 -8.44 17.50
C SER A 223 -5.92 -7.00 17.34
N SER A 224 -5.21 -6.46 18.34
CA SER A 224 -4.62 -5.11 18.27
C SER A 224 -3.55 -5.06 17.17
N GLN A 225 -2.67 -6.06 17.16
CA GLN A 225 -1.65 -6.19 16.13
C GLN A 225 -2.22 -6.51 14.74
N GLN A 226 -3.40 -7.11 14.65
CA GLN A 226 -4.08 -7.33 13.37
C GLN A 226 -4.73 -6.04 12.82
N ASN A 227 -5.33 -5.21 13.69
CA ASN A 227 -5.97 -3.94 13.30
C ASN A 227 -4.99 -2.95 12.68
N HIS A 228 -3.72 -3.07 13.05
CA HIS A 228 -2.61 -2.30 12.50
C HIS A 228 -2.48 -2.34 10.96
N LEU A 229 -2.97 -3.39 10.27
CA LEU A 229 -3.01 -3.43 8.80
C LEU A 229 -4.12 -2.54 8.25
N GLU A 230 -5.33 -2.65 8.81
CA GLU A 230 -6.48 -1.83 8.43
C GLU A 230 -6.19 -0.34 8.69
N ASP A 231 -5.57 -0.04 9.83
CA ASP A 231 -5.11 1.32 10.16
C ASP A 231 -4.12 1.84 9.12
N ALA A 232 -3.18 1.00 8.67
CA ALA A 232 -2.24 1.37 7.63
C ALA A 232 -2.96 1.66 6.31
N ILE A 233 -3.87 0.77 5.88
CA ILE A 233 -4.70 0.96 4.68
C ILE A 233 -5.50 2.26 4.79
N SER A 234 -6.12 2.53 5.94
CA SER A 234 -6.88 3.76 6.16
C SER A 234 -6.00 5.03 6.15
N LYS A 235 -4.71 4.94 6.42
CA LYS A 235 -3.78 6.08 6.37
C LYS A 235 -3.07 6.22 5.02
N SER A 236 -3.26 5.25 4.11
CA SER A 236 -2.63 5.26 2.79
C SER A 236 -3.06 6.48 1.95
N ASN A 237 -2.08 7.01 1.21
CA ASN A 237 -2.20 8.14 0.31
C ASN A 237 -1.11 8.02 -0.78
N TRP A 238 -1.06 8.95 -1.74
CA TRP A 238 -0.13 8.89 -2.88
C TRP A 238 1.35 8.81 -2.52
N LYS A 239 1.77 9.32 -1.36
CA LYS A 239 3.16 9.21 -0.89
C LYS A 239 3.62 7.76 -0.76
N LEU A 240 2.69 6.81 -0.69
CA LEU A 240 3.00 5.38 -0.72
C LEU A 240 3.81 4.99 -1.97
N PHE A 241 3.58 5.64 -3.11
CA PHE A 241 4.32 5.37 -4.36
C PHE A 241 5.70 6.02 -4.42
N GLU A 242 6.02 6.89 -3.47
CA GLU A 242 7.38 7.44 -3.29
C GLU A 242 8.26 6.49 -2.45
N PHE A 243 7.70 5.38 -1.94
CA PHE A 243 8.42 4.41 -1.14
C PHE A 243 9.46 3.66 -1.96
N VAL A 244 10.74 3.93 -1.68
CA VAL A 244 11.89 3.30 -2.33
C VAL A 244 12.43 2.09 -1.56
N GLY A 245 11.66 1.52 -0.62
CA GLY A 245 12.18 0.45 0.24
C GLY A 245 13.10 0.95 1.35
N GLU A 246 13.01 2.21 1.75
CA GLU A 246 13.65 2.78 2.94
C GLU A 246 12.56 3.16 3.94
N ILE A 247 12.71 2.74 5.20
CA ILE A 247 11.81 3.09 6.30
C ILE A 247 12.42 4.29 7.01
N ASP A 248 11.89 5.49 6.76
CA ASP A 248 12.52 6.73 7.24
C ASP A 248 12.13 7.11 8.68
N HIS A 249 11.00 6.67 9.24
CA HIS A 249 10.63 6.96 10.64
C HIS A 249 9.70 5.91 11.29
N ALA A 250 9.55 5.98 12.62
CA ALA A 250 8.73 5.08 13.44
C ALA A 250 7.21 5.03 13.09
N ASN A 251 6.73 5.99 12.30
CA ASN A 251 5.33 6.09 11.86
C ASN A 251 5.09 5.65 10.41
N ASP A 252 6.07 5.00 9.78
CA ASP A 252 5.96 4.60 8.38
C ASP A 252 5.04 3.38 8.23
N VAL A 253 3.75 3.64 8.04
CA VAL A 253 2.72 2.62 7.76
C VAL A 253 2.99 1.84 6.45
N SER A 254 3.90 2.32 5.61
CA SER A 254 4.18 1.75 4.29
C SER A 254 4.70 0.32 4.38
N HIS A 255 5.54 -0.02 5.37
CA HIS A 255 6.09 -1.38 5.50
C HIS A 255 5.06 -2.47 5.84
N ARG A 256 3.83 -2.09 6.21
CA ARG A 256 2.71 -3.02 6.43
C ARG A 256 1.90 -3.27 5.15
N ILE A 257 2.00 -2.35 4.20
CA ILE A 257 1.21 -2.32 2.96
C ILE A 257 2.08 -2.68 1.76
N ILE A 258 3.37 -2.40 1.83
CA ILE A 258 4.37 -2.61 0.79
C ILE A 258 5.54 -3.39 1.38
N HIS A 259 5.94 -4.43 0.67
CA HIS A 259 7.04 -5.31 1.03
C HIS A 259 8.18 -5.22 0.03
N ILE A 260 9.38 -5.41 0.56
CA ILE A 260 10.58 -5.70 -0.20
C ILE A 260 10.59 -7.17 -0.59
N HIS A 261 10.67 -7.43 -1.89
CA HIS A 261 10.93 -8.74 -2.47
C HIS A 261 12.32 -8.77 -3.11
N THR A 262 12.80 -9.97 -3.41
CA THR A 262 14.15 -10.16 -3.97
C THR A 262 14.17 -11.36 -4.90
N ASN A 263 15.18 -11.41 -5.76
CA ASN A 263 15.37 -12.53 -6.66
C ASN A 263 15.85 -13.76 -5.87
N LEU A 264 15.15 -14.88 -6.06
CA LEU A 264 15.45 -16.14 -5.40
C LEU A 264 16.39 -16.98 -6.30
N PRO A 265 17.18 -17.89 -5.72
CA PRO A 265 17.89 -18.89 -6.51
C PRO A 265 16.89 -19.75 -7.29
N SER A 266 17.13 -19.90 -8.58
CA SER A 266 16.50 -20.89 -9.45
C SER A 266 17.09 -22.28 -9.19
N GLU A 267 16.54 -23.31 -9.84
CA GLU A 267 17.08 -24.68 -9.77
C GLU A 267 18.44 -24.80 -10.49
N GLU A 268 18.77 -23.85 -11.36
CA GLU A 268 20.07 -23.75 -12.04
C GLU A 268 20.98 -22.81 -11.23
N GLU A 269 22.23 -23.22 -10.98
CA GLU A 269 23.19 -22.38 -10.25
C GLU A 269 23.57 -21.16 -11.10
N GLU A 270 22.86 -20.06 -10.90
CA GLU A 270 23.15 -18.79 -11.56
C GLU A 270 24.30 -18.07 -10.86
N MET A 271 25.46 -18.04 -11.51
CA MET A 271 26.63 -17.25 -11.12
C MET A 271 26.89 -16.15 -12.16
N ASN A 272 27.43 -15.01 -11.72
CA ASN A 272 27.93 -14.00 -12.67
C ASN A 272 29.27 -14.44 -13.30
N GLU A 273 29.78 -13.65 -14.25
CA GLU A 273 31.07 -13.89 -14.93
C GLU A 273 32.28 -13.99 -13.96
N GLU A 274 32.13 -13.48 -12.73
CA GLU A 274 33.14 -13.49 -11.67
C GLU A 274 32.97 -14.66 -10.68
N GLY A 275 31.99 -15.54 -10.92
CA GLY A 275 31.67 -16.70 -10.07
C GLY A 275 30.94 -16.35 -8.78
N GLU A 276 30.27 -15.20 -8.71
CA GLU A 276 29.46 -14.78 -7.55
C GLU A 276 27.99 -15.16 -7.72
N GLU A 277 27.38 -15.64 -6.63
CA GLU A 277 25.96 -15.96 -6.57
C GLU A 277 25.11 -14.69 -6.79
N ILE A 278 24.20 -14.72 -7.78
CA ILE A 278 23.43 -13.52 -8.19
C ILE A 278 22.09 -13.35 -7.47
N PHE A 279 21.75 -14.22 -6.53
CA PHE A 279 20.48 -14.20 -5.79
C PHE A 279 20.54 -13.40 -4.48
N TYR A 280 19.36 -12.97 -4.01
CA TYR A 280 19.19 -12.06 -2.87
C TYR A 280 19.82 -10.67 -3.08
N ILE A 281 20.11 -10.24 -4.30
CA ILE A 281 20.79 -8.96 -4.58
C ILE A 281 19.79 -7.91 -5.07
N GLN A 282 18.85 -8.32 -5.92
CA GLN A 282 17.88 -7.41 -6.50
C GLN A 282 16.78 -7.10 -5.49
N LYS A 283 16.26 -5.87 -5.54
CA LYS A 283 15.18 -5.41 -4.68
C LYS A 283 13.98 -5.05 -5.54
N PHE A 284 12.84 -5.66 -5.25
CA PHE A 284 11.54 -5.32 -5.84
C PHE A 284 10.62 -4.78 -4.75
N ILE A 285 9.75 -3.83 -5.12
CA ILE A 285 8.78 -3.21 -4.22
C ILE A 285 7.40 -3.64 -4.68
N LEU A 286 6.70 -4.42 -3.86
CA LEU A 286 5.38 -4.96 -4.15
C LEU A 286 4.42 -4.61 -3.02
N PHE A 287 3.12 -4.59 -3.30
CA PHE A 287 2.12 -4.62 -2.22
C PHE A 287 2.29 -5.88 -1.36
N ALA A 288 1.91 -5.79 -0.10
CA ALA A 288 1.95 -6.89 0.83
C ALA A 288 1.18 -8.10 0.29
N SER A 289 0.02 -7.86 -0.29
CA SER A 289 -0.76 -8.87 -0.99
C SER A 289 -1.70 -8.25 -2.03
N GLU A 290 -2.32 -9.08 -2.86
CA GLU A 290 -3.35 -8.65 -3.80
C GLU A 290 -4.54 -8.01 -3.08
N TRP A 291 -4.95 -8.57 -1.95
CA TRP A 291 -6.03 -8.02 -1.13
C TRP A 291 -5.68 -6.60 -0.64
N VAL A 292 -4.45 -6.39 -0.17
CA VAL A 292 -3.98 -5.06 0.24
C VAL A 292 -3.95 -4.09 -0.95
N ALA A 293 -3.46 -4.55 -2.11
CA ALA A 293 -3.44 -3.75 -3.33
C ALA A 293 -4.84 -3.26 -3.70
N GLU A 294 -5.82 -4.17 -3.76
CA GLU A 294 -7.21 -3.83 -4.06
C GLU A 294 -7.79 -2.80 -3.07
N LYS A 295 -7.59 -3.01 -1.76
CA LYS A 295 -8.09 -2.09 -0.73
C LYS A 295 -7.48 -0.71 -0.81
N VAL A 296 -6.17 -0.63 -1.05
CA VAL A 296 -5.47 0.66 -1.20
C VAL A 296 -5.92 1.37 -2.48
N MET A 297 -6.00 0.65 -3.61
CA MET A 297 -6.41 1.24 -4.89
C MET A 297 -7.85 1.80 -4.81
N ASN A 298 -8.79 1.02 -4.29
CA ASN A 298 -10.17 1.45 -4.08
C ASN A 298 -10.24 2.69 -3.17
N ARG A 299 -9.42 2.72 -2.11
CA ARG A 299 -9.35 3.86 -1.20
C ARG A 299 -8.82 5.10 -1.89
N LEU A 300 -7.73 5.00 -2.64
CA LEU A 300 -7.13 6.14 -3.34
C LEU A 300 -8.12 6.71 -4.34
N GLU A 301 -8.76 5.86 -5.15
CA GLU A 301 -9.78 6.28 -6.12
C GLU A 301 -10.95 6.99 -5.43
N SER A 302 -11.45 6.43 -4.33
CA SER A 302 -12.54 7.02 -3.55
C SER A 302 -12.14 8.36 -2.92
N ASN A 303 -10.94 8.45 -2.33
CA ASN A 303 -10.46 9.66 -1.67
C ASN A 303 -10.28 10.81 -2.68
N TYR A 304 -9.66 10.56 -3.83
CA TYR A 304 -9.53 11.58 -4.88
C TYR A 304 -10.87 11.99 -5.46
N SER A 305 -11.78 11.03 -5.67
CA SER A 305 -13.14 11.33 -6.10
C SER A 305 -13.87 12.20 -5.08
N GLN A 306 -13.72 11.90 -3.78
CA GLN A 306 -14.31 12.68 -2.70
C GLN A 306 -13.69 14.08 -2.59
N GLN A 307 -12.39 14.23 -2.79
CA GLN A 307 -11.74 15.54 -2.79
C GLN A 307 -12.26 16.45 -3.90
N LEU A 308 -12.46 15.91 -5.11
CA LEU A 308 -13.07 16.66 -6.21
C LEU A 308 -14.51 17.08 -5.89
N ARG A 309 -15.30 16.18 -5.29
CA ARG A 309 -16.67 16.48 -4.83
C ARG A 309 -16.66 17.57 -3.76
N ASN A 310 -15.81 17.44 -2.73
CA ASN A 310 -15.69 18.39 -1.64
C ASN A 310 -15.28 19.78 -2.12
N PHE A 311 -14.38 19.86 -3.09
CA PHE A 311 -14.01 21.15 -3.71
C PHE A 311 -15.24 21.85 -4.31
N VAL A 312 -16.10 21.10 -5.02
CA VAL A 312 -17.31 21.67 -5.62
C VAL A 312 -18.27 22.20 -4.56
N THR A 313 -18.51 21.44 -3.49
CA THR A 313 -19.45 21.84 -2.43
C THR A 313 -18.91 22.97 -1.56
N ALA A 314 -17.63 22.89 -1.14
CA ALA A 314 -17.02 23.85 -0.22
C ALA A 314 -16.77 25.22 -0.87
N SER A 315 -16.46 25.26 -2.16
CA SER A 315 -16.24 26.53 -2.88
C SER A 315 -17.53 27.24 -3.29
N SER A 316 -18.71 26.74 -2.91
CA SER A 316 -20.02 27.27 -3.35
C SER A 316 -20.22 28.76 -3.03
N SER A 317 -19.71 29.23 -1.90
CA SER A 317 -19.75 30.64 -1.47
C SER A 317 -18.61 31.50 -2.04
N GLU A 318 -17.64 30.91 -2.73
CA GLU A 318 -16.43 31.58 -3.22
C GLU A 318 -16.58 31.95 -4.70
N ASN A 319 -16.58 33.24 -4.99
CA ASN A 319 -16.79 33.77 -6.34
C ASN A 319 -15.59 33.52 -7.27
N GLU A 320 -14.37 33.53 -6.73
CA GLU A 320 -13.11 33.36 -7.50
C GLU A 320 -13.04 31.98 -8.17
N TYR A 321 -13.57 30.94 -7.51
CA TYR A 321 -13.58 29.58 -8.04
C TYR A 321 -14.81 29.22 -8.88
N SER A 322 -15.73 30.16 -9.12
CA SER A 322 -17.00 29.89 -9.82
C SER A 322 -16.85 29.18 -11.17
N THR A 323 -15.89 29.63 -11.99
CA THR A 323 -15.63 29.03 -13.32
C THR A 323 -15.02 27.63 -13.19
N LEU A 324 -14.04 27.46 -12.30
CA LEU A 324 -13.37 26.17 -12.07
C LEU A 324 -14.33 25.13 -11.45
N ARG A 325 -15.15 25.55 -10.47
CA ARG A 325 -16.20 24.75 -9.85
C ARG A 325 -17.19 24.22 -10.88
N GLY A 326 -17.64 25.09 -11.79
CA GLY A 326 -18.53 24.69 -12.88
C GLY A 326 -17.93 23.60 -13.77
N VAL A 327 -16.66 23.75 -14.17
CA VAL A 327 -15.95 22.75 -14.98
C VAL A 327 -15.81 21.42 -14.25
N ILE A 328 -15.42 21.43 -12.98
CA ILE A 328 -15.24 20.20 -12.19
C ILE A 328 -16.60 19.49 -11.99
N PHE A 329 -17.65 20.24 -11.66
CA PHE A 329 -19.00 19.69 -11.51
C PHE A 329 -19.51 19.05 -12.82
N GLU A 330 -19.35 19.74 -13.95
CA GLU A 330 -19.73 19.23 -15.28
C GLU A 330 -19.06 17.87 -15.56
N GLN A 331 -17.76 17.74 -15.29
CA GLN A 331 -17.03 16.48 -15.48
C GLN A 331 -17.48 15.37 -14.52
N ILE A 332 -17.80 15.70 -13.26
CA ILE A 332 -18.35 14.72 -12.30
C ILE A 332 -19.73 14.24 -12.78
N ALA A 333 -20.60 15.17 -13.18
CA ALA A 333 -21.94 14.87 -13.66
C ALA A 333 -21.92 13.99 -14.92
N HIS A 334 -21.01 14.23 -15.86
CA HIS A 334 -20.82 13.35 -17.03
C HIS A 334 -20.51 11.91 -16.63
N ARG A 335 -19.57 11.69 -15.69
CA ARG A 335 -19.19 10.35 -15.24
C ARG A 335 -20.35 9.63 -14.55
N ILE A 336 -21.11 10.35 -13.73
CA ILE A 336 -22.27 9.80 -13.01
C ILE A 336 -23.38 9.42 -13.99
N LEU A 337 -23.77 10.33 -14.89
CA LEU A 337 -24.85 10.08 -15.86
C LEU A 337 -24.49 9.00 -16.89
N GLN A 338 -23.20 8.86 -17.23
CA GLN A 338 -22.72 7.79 -18.10
C GLN A 338 -22.85 6.41 -17.44
N LYS A 339 -22.43 6.28 -16.17
CA LYS A 339 -22.56 5.04 -15.39
C LYS A 339 -24.03 4.68 -15.11
N GLY A 340 -24.92 5.65 -15.17
CA GLY A 340 -26.35 5.45 -14.88
C GLY A 340 -26.65 5.35 -13.39
N GLY A 341 -27.89 4.99 -13.06
CA GLY A 341 -28.41 4.94 -11.70
C GLY A 341 -29.81 5.53 -11.56
N SER A 342 -30.24 5.72 -10.32
CA SER A 342 -31.52 6.36 -9.96
C SER A 342 -31.29 7.81 -9.55
N PHE A 343 -32.07 8.73 -10.12
CA PHE A 343 -31.91 10.17 -9.92
C PHE A 343 -33.23 10.84 -9.55
N ASN A 344 -33.20 11.78 -8.61
CA ASN A 344 -34.35 12.62 -8.33
C ASN A 344 -34.52 13.66 -9.43
N ILE A 345 -35.75 13.82 -9.89
CA ILE A 345 -36.13 14.82 -10.88
C ILE A 345 -37.35 15.60 -10.42
N ARG A 346 -37.38 16.88 -10.77
CA ARG A 346 -38.52 17.77 -10.52
C ARG A 346 -38.85 18.54 -11.80
N PRO A 347 -40.09 18.47 -12.31
CA PRO A 347 -40.50 19.30 -13.44
C PRO A 347 -40.47 20.79 -13.03
N LEU A 348 -39.98 21.65 -13.90
CA LEU A 348 -39.80 23.09 -13.61
C LEU A 348 -40.96 23.97 -14.05
N GLU A 349 -41.85 23.44 -14.88
CA GLU A 349 -42.95 24.18 -15.53
C GLU A 349 -44.33 23.74 -15.02
N SER A 350 -44.39 22.95 -13.94
CA SER A 350 -45.64 22.42 -13.38
C SER A 350 -45.53 22.21 -11.87
N ASP A 351 -46.65 22.28 -11.17
CA ASP A 351 -46.75 22.06 -9.71
C ASP A 351 -46.62 20.57 -9.28
N PHE A 352 -46.17 19.69 -10.18
CA PHE A 352 -45.98 18.27 -9.90
C PHE A 352 -44.85 18.01 -8.90
N ILE A 353 -45.06 16.99 -8.07
CA ILE A 353 -44.14 16.55 -7.00
C ILE A 353 -42.89 15.89 -7.62
N SER A 354 -41.76 16.00 -6.92
CA SER A 354 -40.52 15.29 -7.25
C SER A 354 -40.76 13.80 -7.51
N SER A 355 -40.03 13.23 -8.46
CA SER A 355 -40.08 11.81 -8.81
C SER A 355 -38.68 11.27 -9.05
N THR A 356 -38.55 9.96 -9.25
CA THR A 356 -37.26 9.32 -9.53
C THR A 356 -37.24 8.79 -10.97
N ILE A 357 -36.13 9.00 -11.67
CA ILE A 357 -35.86 8.40 -12.98
C ILE A 357 -34.70 7.41 -12.87
N VAL A 358 -34.79 6.29 -13.60
CA VAL A 358 -33.68 5.37 -13.79
C VAL A 358 -33.01 5.66 -15.12
N ILE A 359 -31.74 6.03 -15.08
CA ILE A 359 -30.90 6.22 -16.26
C ILE A 359 -30.02 4.98 -16.39
N PRO A 360 -30.07 4.23 -17.51
CA PRO A 360 -29.19 3.07 -17.71
C PRO A 360 -27.74 3.51 -17.96
N GLU A 361 -26.79 2.60 -17.69
CA GLU A 361 -25.40 2.76 -18.12
C GLU A 361 -25.32 2.85 -19.66
N ARG A 362 -24.48 3.75 -20.16
CA ARG A 362 -24.34 4.00 -21.59
C ARG A 362 -22.89 4.13 -22.02
N ILE A 363 -22.62 3.65 -23.23
CA ILE A 363 -21.35 3.89 -23.91
C ILE A 363 -21.25 5.38 -24.26
N LYS A 364 -20.13 6.00 -23.89
CA LYS A 364 -19.83 7.39 -24.20
C LYS A 364 -19.40 7.55 -25.66
N LEU A 365 -20.00 8.51 -26.35
CA LEU A 365 -19.62 8.95 -27.69
C LEU A 365 -19.26 10.43 -27.65
N VAL A 366 -18.06 10.78 -28.10
CA VAL A 366 -17.63 12.17 -28.18
C VAL A 366 -17.77 12.65 -29.62
N PHE A 367 -18.46 13.78 -29.86
CA PHE A 367 -18.77 14.25 -31.21
C PHE A 367 -18.36 15.70 -31.47
N ASN A 368 -17.90 15.96 -32.69
CA ASN A 368 -17.67 17.31 -33.23
C ASN A 368 -18.67 17.71 -34.32
N ASP A 369 -19.46 16.74 -34.81
CA ASP A 369 -20.50 16.92 -35.80
C ASP A 369 -21.77 16.20 -35.28
N ILE A 370 -22.90 16.89 -35.35
CA ILE A 370 -24.22 16.41 -34.92
C ILE A 370 -24.61 15.13 -35.66
N ASN A 371 -24.17 14.97 -36.91
CA ASN A 371 -24.49 13.79 -37.70
C ASN A 371 -23.95 12.49 -37.06
N LYS A 372 -22.88 12.60 -36.27
CA LYS A 372 -22.26 11.48 -35.53
C LYS A 372 -23.02 11.09 -34.27
N ILE A 373 -24.06 11.81 -33.86
CA ILE A 373 -24.90 11.41 -32.72
C ILE A 373 -25.60 10.09 -33.08
N GLU A 374 -25.43 9.10 -32.21
CA GLU A 374 -26.04 7.78 -32.30
C GLU A 374 -27.08 7.58 -31.20
N ASP A 375 -28.20 6.93 -31.55
CA ASP A 375 -29.30 6.68 -30.63
C ASP A 375 -28.88 5.74 -29.49
N GLY A 376 -29.36 6.01 -28.29
CA GLY A 376 -29.08 5.20 -27.09
C GLY A 376 -27.68 5.37 -26.49
N LYS A 377 -26.75 6.08 -27.14
CA LYS A 377 -25.42 6.41 -26.59
C LYS A 377 -25.42 7.71 -25.79
N TYR A 378 -24.50 7.84 -24.85
CA TYR A 378 -24.27 9.09 -24.12
C TYR A 378 -23.35 10.00 -24.94
N CYS A 379 -23.94 10.95 -25.69
CA CYS A 379 -23.20 11.78 -26.63
C CYS A 379 -22.76 13.10 -26.00
N GLN A 380 -21.45 13.36 -25.94
CA GLN A 380 -20.85 14.58 -25.41
C GLN A 380 -20.17 15.40 -26.54
N PRO A 381 -20.49 16.70 -26.72
CA PRO A 381 -19.85 17.54 -27.71
C PRO A 381 -18.39 17.88 -27.33
N ILE A 382 -17.48 17.93 -28.32
CA ILE A 382 -16.08 18.37 -28.13
C ILE A 382 -15.99 19.90 -27.98
N GLN A 383 -16.78 20.62 -28.77
CA GLN A 383 -16.74 22.09 -28.82
C GLN A 383 -17.97 22.67 -28.13
N LYS A 384 -17.75 23.72 -27.31
CA LYS A 384 -18.83 24.51 -26.68
C LYS A 384 -19.75 25.25 -27.68
N ASN A 385 -19.47 25.13 -28.98
CA ASN A 385 -20.20 25.72 -30.10
C ASN A 385 -21.62 25.14 -30.27
N PHE A 386 -21.93 24.01 -29.62
CA PHE A 386 -23.28 23.51 -29.39
C PHE A 386 -23.84 24.11 -28.10
N THR A 387 -23.89 25.45 -28.05
CA THR A 387 -24.11 26.33 -26.90
C THR A 387 -25.41 26.13 -26.09
N SER A 388 -26.14 25.05 -26.30
CA SER A 388 -27.41 24.77 -25.61
C SER A 388 -27.35 23.60 -24.65
N ILE A 389 -26.38 22.68 -24.76
CA ILE A 389 -26.36 21.44 -24.00
C ILE A 389 -24.93 20.96 -23.74
N ASP A 390 -24.76 20.19 -22.67
CA ASP A 390 -23.50 19.55 -22.32
C ASP A 390 -23.50 18.06 -22.69
N ALA A 391 -24.68 17.42 -22.78
CA ALA A 391 -24.81 16.08 -23.35
C ALA A 391 -26.20 15.83 -23.96
N VAL A 392 -26.27 14.85 -24.86
CA VAL A 392 -27.51 14.37 -25.49
C VAL A 392 -27.55 12.85 -25.50
N VAL A 393 -28.74 12.31 -25.22
CA VAL A 393 -29.10 10.93 -25.50
C VAL A 393 -30.30 10.98 -26.43
N ALA A 394 -30.05 10.74 -27.72
CA ALA A 394 -31.09 10.70 -28.73
C ALA A 394 -32.02 9.50 -28.49
N PRO A 395 -33.33 9.63 -28.79
CA PRO A 395 -33.94 10.71 -29.56
C PRO A 395 -34.61 11.83 -28.73
N ASN A 396 -34.51 11.84 -27.40
CA ASN A 396 -35.38 12.72 -26.60
C ASN A 396 -34.80 13.28 -25.30
N THR A 397 -33.54 13.06 -24.96
CA THR A 397 -32.98 13.51 -23.69
C THR A 397 -31.80 14.46 -23.89
N LEU A 398 -31.83 15.59 -23.21
CA LEU A 398 -30.82 16.63 -23.22
C LEU A 398 -30.38 16.94 -21.79
N PHE A 399 -29.09 17.17 -21.59
CA PHE A 399 -28.51 17.54 -20.30
C PHE A 399 -27.79 18.87 -20.40
N GLN A 400 -27.99 19.71 -19.38
CA GLN A 400 -27.27 20.94 -19.18
C GLN A 400 -26.86 21.05 -17.71
N MET A 401 -25.56 20.96 -17.45
CA MET A 401 -24.95 20.97 -16.12
C MET A 401 -24.70 22.41 -15.69
N THR A 402 -25.06 22.75 -14.45
CA THR A 402 -24.80 24.11 -13.94
C THR A 402 -24.70 24.15 -12.42
N VAL A 403 -23.83 25.04 -11.94
CA VAL A 403 -23.74 25.47 -10.53
C VAL A 403 -24.25 26.90 -10.32
N SER A 404 -24.90 27.48 -11.34
CA SER A 404 -25.52 28.82 -11.32
C SER A 404 -27.03 28.70 -11.30
N LYS A 405 -27.70 29.57 -10.52
CA LYS A 405 -29.17 29.69 -10.43
C LYS A 405 -29.84 30.05 -11.76
N SER A 406 -29.09 30.64 -12.69
CA SER A 406 -29.56 30.96 -14.03
C SER A 406 -28.63 30.37 -15.07
N HIS A 407 -29.21 29.59 -15.98
CA HIS A 407 -28.53 29.00 -17.13
C HIS A 407 -29.50 28.92 -18.33
N PRO A 408 -29.65 29.99 -19.12
CA PRO A 408 -30.63 30.04 -20.20
C PRO A 408 -30.43 29.00 -21.29
N ILE A 409 -31.53 28.56 -21.91
CA ILE A 409 -31.50 27.58 -23.00
C ILE A 409 -31.27 28.31 -24.32
N ASN A 410 -30.16 28.03 -24.98
CA ASN A 410 -29.87 28.63 -26.29
C ASN A 410 -30.68 27.93 -27.41
N MET A 411 -31.67 28.61 -27.98
CA MET A 411 -32.53 28.04 -29.02
C MET A 411 -31.79 27.64 -30.29
N SER A 412 -30.66 28.29 -30.60
CA SER A 412 -29.90 27.97 -31.81
C SER A 412 -29.33 26.56 -31.75
N GLY A 413 -28.92 26.08 -30.58
CA GLY A 413 -28.43 24.72 -30.40
C GLY A 413 -29.55 23.68 -30.52
N LEU A 414 -30.72 23.94 -29.93
CA LEU A 414 -31.91 23.09 -30.10
C LEU A 414 -32.31 22.94 -31.57
N LYS A 415 -32.30 24.05 -32.33
CA LYS A 415 -32.62 24.02 -33.78
C LYS A 415 -31.64 23.15 -34.58
N LYS A 416 -30.37 23.08 -34.18
CA LYS A 416 -29.38 22.21 -34.84
C LYS A 416 -29.61 20.73 -34.53
N LEU A 417 -30.13 20.41 -33.34
CA LEU A 417 -30.36 19.04 -32.89
C LEU A 417 -31.73 18.47 -33.31
N VAL A 418 -32.64 19.29 -33.83
CA VAL A 418 -34.05 18.92 -34.04
C VAL A 418 -34.24 17.64 -34.85
N GLU A 419 -33.42 17.39 -35.88
CA GLU A 419 -33.52 16.18 -36.71
C GLU A 419 -33.13 14.92 -35.93
N LYS A 420 -32.15 15.01 -35.03
CA LYS A 420 -31.79 13.92 -34.09
C LYS A 420 -32.82 13.73 -32.97
N LEU A 421 -33.71 14.70 -32.79
CA LEU A 421 -34.78 14.70 -31.79
C LEU A 421 -36.15 14.41 -32.41
N GLY A 422 -36.20 13.72 -33.56
CA GLY A 422 -37.45 13.32 -34.23
C GLY A 422 -38.05 14.38 -35.17
N GLY A 423 -37.26 15.38 -35.58
CA GLY A 423 -37.64 16.39 -36.56
C GLY A 423 -38.68 17.41 -36.05
N LYS A 424 -38.96 18.47 -36.82
CA LYS A 424 -39.92 19.53 -36.41
C LYS A 424 -41.36 19.03 -36.26
N SER A 425 -41.74 18.02 -37.04
CA SER A 425 -43.08 17.43 -37.05
C SER A 425 -43.25 16.29 -36.03
N GLY A 426 -42.19 15.92 -35.30
CA GLY A 426 -42.27 14.90 -34.27
C GLY A 426 -43.22 15.31 -33.13
N THR A 427 -43.83 14.32 -32.50
CA THR A 427 -44.81 14.51 -31.41
C THR A 427 -44.25 14.16 -30.03
N ASN A 428 -43.14 13.43 -29.96
CA ASN A 428 -42.53 13.02 -28.70
C ASN A 428 -41.97 14.21 -27.92
N HIS A 429 -42.16 14.16 -26.60
CA HIS A 429 -41.54 15.10 -25.67
C HIS A 429 -40.02 15.01 -25.72
N ILE A 430 -39.37 16.15 -25.53
CA ILE A 430 -37.92 16.30 -25.38
C ILE A 430 -37.68 16.70 -23.93
N TYR A 431 -37.06 15.81 -23.17
CA TYR A 431 -36.71 16.02 -21.77
C TYR A 431 -35.42 16.81 -21.69
N PHE A 432 -35.50 18.02 -21.15
CA PHE A 432 -34.37 18.90 -20.95
C PHE A 432 -34.04 18.95 -19.45
N TYR A 433 -32.99 18.23 -19.05
CA TYR A 433 -32.56 18.14 -17.67
C TYR A 433 -31.49 19.19 -17.36
N PHE A 434 -31.81 20.10 -16.46
CA PHE A 434 -30.82 20.86 -15.71
C PHE A 434 -30.23 19.97 -14.64
N VAL A 435 -28.96 19.61 -14.82
CA VAL A 435 -28.21 18.74 -13.91
C VAL A 435 -27.57 19.62 -12.85
N LEU A 436 -27.96 19.43 -11.60
CA LEU A 436 -27.70 20.38 -10.51
C LEU A 436 -27.09 19.68 -9.31
N PRO A 437 -26.19 20.34 -8.57
CA PRO A 437 -25.84 19.90 -7.24
C PRO A 437 -27.06 20.05 -6.31
N LYS A 438 -27.12 19.21 -5.28
CA LYS A 438 -28.24 19.10 -4.33
C LYS A 438 -28.70 20.43 -3.73
N ASP A 439 -27.77 21.32 -3.42
CA ASP A 439 -28.04 22.65 -2.83
C ASP A 439 -28.82 23.59 -3.75
N LEU A 440 -28.75 23.38 -5.07
CA LEU A 440 -29.51 24.17 -6.05
C LEU A 440 -30.82 23.52 -6.48
N TYR A 441 -30.94 22.21 -6.32
CA TYR A 441 -32.03 21.41 -6.88
C TYR A 441 -33.43 21.89 -6.46
N ASP A 442 -33.67 22.09 -5.16
CA ASP A 442 -35.01 22.42 -4.65
C ASP A 442 -35.51 23.78 -5.13
N ASN A 443 -34.61 24.75 -5.24
CA ASN A 443 -34.94 26.14 -5.54
C ASN A 443 -34.77 26.51 -7.02
N TYR A 444 -34.30 25.58 -7.85
CA TYR A 444 -34.07 25.85 -9.27
C TYR A 444 -35.38 26.13 -10.01
N GLN A 445 -35.38 27.14 -10.88
CA GLN A 445 -36.58 27.57 -11.60
C GLN A 445 -36.44 27.28 -13.09
N ALA A 446 -37.58 27.25 -13.81
CA ALA A 446 -37.59 27.15 -15.26
C ALA A 446 -36.75 28.28 -15.87
N GLN A 447 -35.96 27.92 -16.89
CA GLN A 447 -35.05 28.84 -17.54
C GLN A 447 -35.67 29.40 -18.82
N HIS A 448 -35.31 30.65 -19.13
CA HIS A 448 -35.76 31.30 -20.36
C HIS A 448 -35.00 30.79 -21.58
N PHE A 449 -35.67 30.82 -22.73
CA PHE A 449 -35.06 30.56 -24.03
C PHE A 449 -34.37 31.83 -24.53
N HIS A 450 -33.10 31.72 -24.91
CA HIS A 450 -32.30 32.83 -25.44
C HIS A 450 -32.02 32.68 -26.94
N THR A 451 -31.88 33.82 -27.62
CA THR A 451 -31.39 33.91 -29.00
C THR A 451 -29.86 33.81 -29.03
N THR A 452 -29.28 33.73 -30.24
CA THR A 452 -27.82 33.70 -30.45
C THR A 452 -27.11 34.91 -29.85
N GLY A 453 -27.79 36.06 -29.71
CA GLY A 453 -27.27 37.28 -29.08
C GLY A 453 -27.40 37.32 -27.56
N LYS A 454 -27.69 36.18 -26.89
CA LYS A 454 -27.90 36.07 -25.44
C LYS A 454 -29.07 36.92 -24.88
N THR A 455 -30.02 37.29 -25.71
CA THR A 455 -31.25 38.00 -25.30
C THR A 455 -32.42 37.02 -25.18
N VAL A 456 -33.36 37.30 -24.28
CA VAL A 456 -34.59 36.51 -24.12
C VAL A 456 -35.37 36.49 -25.44
N ALA A 457 -35.75 35.29 -25.88
CA ALA A 457 -36.44 35.07 -27.13
C ALA A 457 -37.90 35.55 -27.05
N LYS A 458 -38.26 36.49 -27.93
CA LYS A 458 -39.65 36.96 -28.09
C LYS A 458 -40.52 36.02 -28.94
N LEU A 459 -39.89 35.29 -29.86
CA LEU A 459 -40.55 34.36 -30.80
C LEU A 459 -39.93 32.97 -30.65
N ILE A 460 -40.67 32.06 -30.02
CA ILE A 460 -40.25 30.67 -29.80
C ILE A 460 -41.02 29.77 -30.78
N PRO A 461 -40.33 28.94 -31.60
CA PRO A 461 -40.99 27.99 -32.50
C PRO A 461 -41.95 27.06 -31.74
N ARG A 462 -43.15 26.82 -32.31
CA ARG A 462 -44.20 25.97 -31.68
C ARG A 462 -43.71 24.59 -31.27
N TRP A 463 -42.81 23.98 -32.06
CA TRP A 463 -42.28 22.66 -31.71
C TRP A 463 -41.44 22.70 -30.42
N ILE A 464 -40.75 23.81 -30.13
CA ILE A 464 -40.00 23.98 -28.87
C ILE A 464 -40.97 24.14 -27.71
N THR A 465 -41.93 25.06 -27.82
CA THR A 465 -42.91 25.32 -26.75
C THR A 465 -43.77 24.09 -26.43
N ASN A 466 -44.08 23.26 -27.42
CA ASN A 466 -44.96 22.12 -27.23
C ASN A 466 -44.22 20.89 -26.70
N ARG A 467 -42.94 20.70 -27.07
CA ARG A 467 -42.24 19.43 -26.87
C ARG A 467 -41.13 19.50 -25.83
N VAL A 468 -40.44 20.62 -25.67
CA VAL A 468 -39.34 20.74 -24.70
C VAL A 468 -39.93 20.90 -23.31
N LYS A 469 -39.60 19.98 -22.41
CA LYS A 469 -40.03 19.99 -21.01
C LYS A 469 -38.81 20.10 -20.12
N GLN A 470 -38.80 21.11 -19.26
CA GLN A 470 -37.68 21.39 -18.37
C GLN A 470 -37.81 20.64 -17.06
N TYR A 471 -36.73 20.00 -16.64
CA TYR A 471 -36.63 19.26 -15.38
C TYR A 471 -35.35 19.67 -14.65
N ALA A 472 -35.40 19.82 -13.34
CA ALA A 472 -34.22 19.72 -12.50
C ALA A 472 -33.90 18.23 -12.28
N LEU A 473 -32.62 17.87 -12.34
CA LEU A 473 -32.07 16.55 -12.02
C LEU A 473 -31.01 16.72 -10.95
N GLU A 474 -31.20 16.05 -9.83
CA GLU A 474 -30.29 16.12 -8.68
C GLU A 474 -29.07 15.21 -8.88
N ILE A 475 -27.87 15.78 -8.73
CA ILE A 475 -26.63 15.02 -8.51
C ILE A 475 -26.25 15.18 -7.04
N ASP A 476 -26.44 14.11 -6.28
CA ASP A 476 -25.95 14.07 -4.90
C ASP A 476 -24.43 13.87 -4.92
N LEU A 477 -23.70 14.92 -4.55
CA LEU A 477 -22.25 14.88 -4.43
C LEU A 477 -21.78 14.25 -3.10
N SER A 478 -22.71 13.95 -2.19
CA SER A 478 -22.45 13.30 -0.90
C SER A 478 -22.61 11.78 -0.91
N SER A 479 -23.22 11.20 -1.97
CA SER A 479 -23.37 9.76 -2.11
C SER A 479 -22.08 9.10 -2.64
N ARG A 480 -21.77 7.92 -2.07
CA ARG A 480 -20.55 7.14 -2.30
C ARG A 480 -20.46 6.56 -3.71
#